data_AF-A0A4Y1Z7B0-F1
#
_entry.id   AF-A0A4Y1Z7B0-F1
#
_cell.length_a   1.000
_cell.length_b   1.000
_cell.length_c   1.000
_cell.angle_alpha   90.00
_cell.angle_beta   90.00
_cell.angle_gamma   90.00
#
_symmetry.space_group_name_H-M   'P 1'
#
loop_
_entity.id
_entity.type
_entity.pdbx_description
1 polymer ?
#
loop_
_entity_poly.entity_id
_entity_poly.type
_entity_poly.pdbx_seq_one_letter_code
_entity_poly.pdbx_strand_id
1 'polypeptide(L)'
;MQAGKSRTQSGKLNQLLGKLLCRNLEERTFFRFSSLMMKQDRTFKLKVYPSLGMALVFPFIFLINNFHGSSWHQIGQGSGFFYAYFSLLVIPTALMMLRCSSTFKGAWIYGAAPIQQRRSIFSGALKATITQLYLPAYFLLSVVFLLLFRWTIIPDLIAILLTASIFTIICSHYCLGESFPFSEPFDAQPSTGNFMVLFLFLIAGLFAAAHAIVRAVLPGYGVFIYIACLLAANLLVWKTGLRGKD
;
A
#
# COMPACT_ATOMS: atom_id res chain seq x y z
N MET A 1 21.46 -26.18 -10.09
CA MET A 1 20.15 -26.68 -9.60
C MET A 1 19.49 -25.82 -8.50
N GLN A 2 19.75 -24.51 -8.37
CA GLN A 2 19.15 -23.67 -7.30
C GLN A 2 17.91 -22.85 -7.71
N ALA A 3 17.56 -22.79 -9.01
CA ALA A 3 16.45 -21.97 -9.50
C ALA A 3 15.03 -22.52 -9.18
N GLY A 4 14.90 -23.80 -8.81
CA GLY A 4 13.60 -24.46 -8.56
C GLY A 4 12.98 -24.22 -7.18
N LYS A 5 13.81 -24.13 -6.11
CA LYS A 5 13.31 -23.95 -4.73
C LYS A 5 12.65 -22.58 -4.50
N SER A 6 13.22 -21.52 -5.05
CA SER A 6 12.69 -20.14 -4.93
C SER A 6 11.29 -19.96 -5.54
N ARG A 7 11.04 -20.53 -6.74
CA ARG A 7 9.72 -20.46 -7.40
C ARG A 7 8.62 -21.15 -6.59
N THR A 8 8.91 -22.30 -5.96
CA THR A 8 7.93 -23.03 -5.15
C THR A 8 7.62 -22.36 -3.80
N GLN A 9 8.60 -21.75 -3.13
CA GLN A 9 8.40 -21.08 -1.84
C GLN A 9 7.60 -19.77 -1.98
N SER A 10 7.89 -18.97 -3.00
CA SER A 10 7.14 -17.73 -3.31
C SER A 10 5.67 -18.01 -3.63
N GLY A 11 5.39 -19.17 -4.26
CA GLY A 11 4.03 -19.66 -4.49
C GLY A 11 3.31 -20.03 -3.19
N LYS A 12 3.99 -20.71 -2.26
CA LYS A 12 3.41 -21.10 -0.96
C LYS A 12 3.09 -19.89 -0.07
N LEU A 13 3.98 -18.89 0.00
CA LEU A 13 3.71 -17.66 0.77
C LEU A 13 2.49 -16.92 0.21
N ASN A 14 2.41 -16.74 -1.11
CA ASN A 14 1.24 -16.11 -1.74
C ASN A 14 -0.06 -16.89 -1.49
N GLN A 15 0.00 -18.23 -1.48
CA GLN A 15 -1.17 -19.05 -1.16
C GLN A 15 -1.60 -18.88 0.31
N LEU A 16 -0.66 -18.82 1.24
CA LEU A 16 -0.94 -18.57 2.66
C LEU A 16 -1.54 -17.18 2.87
N LEU A 17 -0.92 -16.14 2.30
CA LEU A 17 -1.42 -14.77 2.36
C LEU A 17 -2.81 -14.65 1.74
N GLY A 18 -3.05 -15.29 0.59
CA GLY A 18 -4.38 -15.34 -0.02
C GLY A 18 -5.41 -16.02 0.88
N LYS A 19 -5.06 -17.13 1.54
CA LYS A 19 -5.96 -17.81 2.48
C LYS A 19 -6.29 -16.96 3.71
N LEU A 20 -5.31 -16.23 4.24
CA LEU A 20 -5.45 -15.40 5.44
C LEU A 20 -6.22 -14.10 5.16
N LEU A 21 -5.90 -13.42 4.05
CA LEU A 21 -6.41 -12.07 3.78
C LEU A 21 -7.71 -12.07 2.97
N CYS A 22 -7.91 -13.02 2.06
CA CYS A 22 -9.07 -13.05 1.18
C CYS A 22 -10.21 -13.89 1.77
N ARG A 23 -11.41 -13.33 1.74
CA ARG A 23 -12.63 -13.89 2.35
C ARG A 23 -13.27 -14.98 1.50
N ASN A 24 -13.31 -14.80 0.18
CA ASN A 24 -13.96 -15.74 -0.75
C ASN A 24 -12.95 -16.31 -1.78
N LEU A 25 -13.38 -17.32 -2.54
CA LEU A 25 -12.53 -18.00 -3.52
C LEU A 25 -12.19 -17.10 -4.73
N GLU A 26 -13.13 -16.27 -5.17
CA GLU A 26 -12.91 -15.33 -6.28
C GLU A 26 -11.83 -14.32 -5.93
N GLU A 27 -11.89 -13.73 -4.75
CA GLU A 27 -10.91 -12.78 -4.22
C GLU A 27 -9.53 -13.44 -4.08
N ARG A 28 -9.46 -14.70 -3.63
CA ARG A 28 -8.21 -15.47 -3.61
C ARG A 28 -7.64 -15.69 -5.01
N THR A 29 -8.50 -15.95 -5.98
CA THR A 29 -8.12 -16.14 -7.38
C THR A 29 -7.55 -14.84 -7.95
N PHE A 30 -8.23 -13.71 -7.76
CA PHE A 30 -7.74 -12.42 -8.23
C PHE A 30 -6.52 -11.92 -7.46
N PHE A 31 -6.43 -12.18 -6.16
CA PHE A 31 -5.20 -11.95 -5.40
C PHE A 31 -4.03 -12.71 -6.01
N ARG A 32 -4.20 -13.99 -6.35
CA ARG A 32 -3.17 -14.81 -6.98
C ARG A 32 -2.86 -14.33 -8.40
N PHE A 33 -3.86 -13.97 -9.18
CA PHE A 33 -3.68 -13.43 -10.53
C PHE A 33 -2.86 -12.15 -10.51
N SER A 34 -3.27 -11.13 -9.74
CA SER A 34 -2.55 -9.87 -9.60
C SER A 34 -1.14 -10.08 -9.04
N SER A 35 -1.02 -10.97 -8.07
CA SER A 35 0.26 -11.41 -7.52
C SER A 35 1.21 -12.01 -8.55
N LEU A 36 0.70 -12.74 -9.54
CA LEU A 36 1.51 -13.32 -10.62
C LEU A 36 1.86 -12.25 -11.63
N MET A 37 0.92 -11.36 -11.99
CA MET A 37 1.16 -10.26 -12.91
C MET A 37 2.27 -9.33 -12.42
N MET A 38 2.23 -8.90 -11.16
CA MET A 38 3.27 -8.05 -10.55
C MET A 38 4.67 -8.68 -10.56
N LYS A 39 4.75 -10.01 -10.48
CA LYS A 39 6.02 -10.77 -10.43
C LYS A 39 6.54 -11.14 -11.82
N GLN A 40 5.64 -11.44 -12.75
CA GLN A 40 5.98 -12.03 -14.05
C GLN A 40 6.06 -10.99 -15.17
N ASP A 41 5.19 -9.97 -15.18
CA ASP A 41 5.26 -8.92 -16.20
C ASP A 41 6.57 -8.12 -16.03
N ARG A 42 7.46 -8.24 -17.01
CA ARG A 42 8.77 -7.57 -17.01
C ARG A 42 8.60 -6.06 -17.11
N THR A 43 7.68 -5.58 -17.94
CA THR A 43 7.42 -4.16 -18.14
C THR A 43 6.85 -3.55 -16.88
N PHE A 44 5.95 -4.25 -16.20
CA PHE A 44 5.47 -3.86 -14.88
C PHE A 44 6.64 -3.70 -13.89
N LYS A 45 7.53 -4.69 -13.78
CA LYS A 45 8.69 -4.58 -12.88
C LYS A 45 9.60 -3.40 -13.19
N LEU A 46 9.91 -3.21 -14.47
CA LEU A 46 10.83 -2.16 -14.91
C LEU A 46 10.25 -0.74 -14.75
N LYS A 47 8.93 -0.57 -14.80
CA LYS A 47 8.28 0.75 -14.62
C LYS A 47 7.90 1.00 -13.16
N VAL A 48 7.31 0.00 -12.48
CA VAL A 48 6.73 0.17 -11.15
C VAL A 48 7.78 0.19 -10.05
N TYR A 49 8.71 -0.76 -10.02
CA TYR A 49 9.65 -0.87 -8.89
C TYR A 49 10.56 0.35 -8.75
N PRO A 50 11.11 0.93 -9.84
CA PRO A 50 11.86 2.18 -9.73
C PRO A 50 11.00 3.34 -9.22
N SER A 51 9.76 3.47 -9.70
CA SER A 51 8.83 4.53 -9.27
C SER A 51 8.48 4.41 -7.77
N LEU A 52 8.24 3.19 -7.29
CA LEU A 52 8.00 2.95 -5.85
C LEU A 52 9.25 3.22 -5.01
N GLY A 53 10.43 2.89 -5.53
CA GLY A 53 11.71 3.22 -4.93
C GLY A 53 11.83 4.73 -4.69
N MET A 54 11.54 5.54 -5.70
CA MET A 54 11.54 7.01 -5.58
C MET A 54 10.55 7.51 -4.52
N ALA A 55 9.34 6.96 -4.48
CA ALA A 55 8.35 7.31 -3.45
C ALA A 55 8.83 6.95 -2.03
N LEU A 56 9.60 5.87 -1.88
CA LEU A 56 10.14 5.42 -0.60
C LEU A 56 11.32 6.27 -0.11
N VAL A 57 11.95 7.08 -0.96
CA VAL A 57 13.06 7.97 -0.57
C VAL A 57 12.58 9.17 0.25
N PHE A 58 11.35 9.64 0.04
CA PHE A 58 10.83 10.86 0.70
C PHE A 58 10.92 10.86 2.24
N PRO A 59 10.49 9.81 2.97
CA PRO A 59 10.69 9.73 4.41
C PRO A 59 12.12 10.05 4.87
N PHE A 60 13.13 9.58 4.11
CA PHE A 60 14.54 9.76 4.45
C PHE A 60 15.05 11.16 4.10
N ILE A 61 14.59 11.77 3.00
CA ILE A 61 14.96 13.15 2.64
C ILE A 61 14.53 14.12 3.75
N PHE A 62 13.27 14.04 4.18
CA PHE A 62 12.76 14.92 5.22
C PHE A 62 13.45 14.67 6.57
N LEU A 63 13.72 13.40 6.89
CA LEU A 63 14.47 13.02 8.07
C LEU A 63 15.88 13.65 8.08
N ILE A 64 16.67 13.45 7.03
CA ILE A 64 18.05 13.96 6.94
C ILE A 64 18.07 15.49 6.99
N ASN A 65 17.12 16.14 6.31
CA ASN A 65 17.04 17.61 6.29
C ASN A 65 16.71 18.18 7.68
N ASN A 66 15.81 17.54 8.43
CA ASN A 66 15.40 18.02 9.75
C ASN A 66 16.45 17.77 10.84
N PHE A 67 17.22 16.67 10.74
CA PHE A 67 18.21 16.29 11.76
C PHE A 67 19.65 16.68 11.44
N HIS A 68 19.88 17.50 10.43
CA HIS A 68 21.21 17.97 10.08
C HIS A 68 21.86 18.73 11.26
N GLY A 69 22.93 18.17 11.84
CA GLY A 69 23.61 18.72 13.03
C GLY A 69 23.09 18.26 14.39
N SER A 70 22.07 17.38 14.43
CA SER A 70 21.57 16.78 15.68
C SER A 70 22.40 15.57 16.13
N SER A 71 22.55 15.38 17.44
CA SER A 71 23.13 14.16 18.00
C SER A 71 22.16 12.97 17.91
N TRP A 72 22.68 11.74 17.88
CA TRP A 72 21.87 10.51 17.87
C TRP A 72 20.83 10.44 19.00
N HIS A 73 21.15 11.00 20.17
CA HIS A 73 20.22 11.00 21.29
C HIS A 73 19.02 11.94 21.06
N GLN A 74 19.26 13.11 20.46
CA GLN A 74 18.21 14.08 20.12
C GLN A 74 17.29 13.55 19.02
N ILE A 75 17.84 12.84 18.03
CA ILE A 75 17.05 12.19 16.97
C ILE A 75 16.05 11.19 17.58
N GLY A 76 16.51 10.33 18.48
CA GLY A 76 15.67 9.30 19.11
C GLY A 76 14.55 9.83 20.01
N GLN A 77 14.61 11.10 20.43
CA GLN A 77 13.55 11.77 21.21
C GLN A 77 12.62 12.64 20.35
N GLY A 78 12.98 12.88 19.08
CA GLY A 78 12.25 13.76 18.18
C GLY A 78 10.96 13.14 17.61
N SER A 79 10.10 13.99 17.06
CA SER A 79 8.86 13.60 16.36
C SER A 79 9.08 13.20 14.89
N GLY A 80 10.34 13.04 14.46
CA GLY A 80 10.70 12.72 13.07
C GLY A 80 10.17 11.37 12.58
N PHE A 81 9.71 10.49 13.47
CA PHE A 81 9.06 9.24 13.07
C PHE A 81 7.78 9.47 12.24
N PHE A 82 7.11 10.62 12.35
CA PHE A 82 5.97 10.98 11.51
C PHE A 82 6.32 11.04 10.02
N TYR A 83 7.60 11.23 9.66
CA TYR A 83 8.03 11.15 8.26
C TYR A 83 7.79 9.76 7.63
N ALA A 84 7.57 8.72 8.42
CA ALA A 84 7.14 7.42 7.91
C ALA A 84 5.77 7.46 7.21
N TYR A 85 4.90 8.45 7.48
CA TYR A 85 3.66 8.66 6.73
C TYR A 85 3.88 8.95 5.25
N PHE A 86 5.04 9.51 4.85
CA PHE A 86 5.36 9.71 3.45
C PHE A 86 5.45 8.40 2.66
N SER A 87 5.64 7.25 3.35
CA SER A 87 5.57 5.93 2.71
C SER A 87 4.22 5.66 2.04
N LEU A 88 3.14 6.31 2.49
CA LEU A 88 1.81 6.17 1.91
C LEU A 88 1.77 6.59 0.43
N LEU A 89 2.71 7.41 -0.04
CA LEU A 89 2.86 7.78 -1.47
C LEU A 89 3.12 6.58 -2.40
N VAL A 90 3.65 5.49 -1.85
CA VAL A 90 3.84 4.22 -2.58
C VAL A 90 2.50 3.62 -3.04
N ILE A 91 1.41 3.87 -2.31
CA ILE A 91 0.10 3.27 -2.62
C ILE A 91 -0.54 3.86 -3.88
N PRO A 92 -0.79 5.18 -4.01
CA PRO A 92 -1.43 5.73 -5.20
C PRO A 92 -0.58 5.51 -6.45
N THR A 93 0.75 5.61 -6.34
CA THR A 93 1.68 5.31 -7.44
C THR A 93 1.57 3.84 -7.88
N ALA A 94 1.52 2.89 -6.94
CA ALA A 94 1.30 1.49 -7.25
C ALA A 94 -0.08 1.24 -7.89
N LEU A 95 -1.15 1.87 -7.39
CA LEU A 95 -2.50 1.65 -7.92
C LEU A 95 -2.74 2.26 -9.30
N MET A 96 -2.13 3.40 -9.61
CA MET A 96 -2.16 3.95 -10.97
C MET A 96 -1.46 3.01 -11.96
N MET A 97 -0.33 2.44 -11.55
CA MET A 97 0.38 1.46 -12.37
C MET A 97 -0.33 0.10 -12.45
N LEU A 98 -1.16 -0.23 -11.46
CA LEU A 98 -1.93 -1.47 -11.42
C LEU A 98 -2.94 -1.59 -12.57
N ARG A 99 -3.39 -0.47 -13.15
CA ARG A 99 -4.25 -0.44 -14.35
C ARG A 99 -3.52 -0.95 -15.58
N CYS A 100 -2.21 -0.75 -15.63
CA CYS A 100 -1.43 -0.93 -16.84
C CYS A 100 -0.84 -2.34 -16.97
N SER A 101 -0.81 -2.88 -18.18
CA SER A 101 -0.11 -4.11 -18.52
C SER A 101 0.46 -4.07 -19.93
N SER A 102 1.58 -4.77 -20.14
CA SER A 102 2.11 -4.99 -21.49
C SER A 102 1.23 -5.91 -22.34
N THR A 103 0.44 -6.77 -21.67
CA THR A 103 -0.52 -7.70 -22.28
C THR A 103 -1.96 -7.28 -22.00
N PHE A 104 -2.25 -5.98 -22.01
CA PHE A 104 -3.57 -5.41 -21.67
C PHE A 104 -4.74 -5.99 -22.47
N LYS A 105 -4.50 -6.42 -23.72
CA LYS A 105 -5.53 -7.08 -24.55
C LYS A 105 -6.11 -8.32 -23.87
N GLY A 106 -5.35 -9.00 -23.00
CA GLY A 106 -5.82 -10.15 -22.22
C GLY A 106 -6.92 -9.83 -21.21
N ALA A 107 -7.22 -8.55 -20.96
CA ALA A 107 -8.31 -8.14 -20.09
C ALA A 107 -9.71 -8.52 -20.60
N TRP A 108 -9.85 -8.97 -21.85
CA TRP A 108 -11.10 -9.58 -22.35
C TRP A 108 -11.59 -10.72 -21.44
N ILE A 109 -10.68 -11.39 -20.71
CA ILE A 109 -11.03 -12.45 -19.76
C ILE A 109 -11.95 -11.98 -18.63
N TYR A 110 -11.92 -10.69 -18.27
CA TYR A 110 -12.84 -10.13 -17.28
C TYR A 110 -14.29 -10.11 -17.77
N GLY A 111 -14.51 -10.04 -19.09
CA GLY A 111 -15.85 -10.13 -19.68
C GLY A 111 -16.29 -11.56 -20.00
N ALA A 112 -15.34 -12.49 -20.20
CA ALA A 112 -15.64 -13.87 -20.56
C ALA A 112 -15.71 -14.84 -19.37
N ALA A 113 -15.02 -14.53 -18.27
CA ALA A 113 -15.04 -15.39 -17.08
C ALA A 113 -16.36 -15.23 -16.30
N PRO A 114 -16.93 -16.33 -15.76
CA PRO A 114 -18.15 -16.29 -14.96
C PRO A 114 -17.87 -15.73 -13.55
N ILE A 115 -17.65 -14.42 -13.46
CA ILE A 115 -17.35 -13.71 -12.22
C ILE A 115 -18.67 -13.32 -11.55
N GLN A 116 -18.92 -13.82 -10.34
CA GLN A 116 -20.17 -13.54 -9.61
C GLN A 116 -20.11 -12.18 -8.92
N GLN A 117 -18.94 -11.80 -8.37
CA GLN A 117 -18.77 -10.57 -7.61
C GLN A 117 -17.63 -9.73 -8.18
N ARG A 118 -17.97 -8.67 -8.93
CA ARG A 118 -16.98 -7.78 -9.56
C ARG A 118 -16.04 -7.13 -8.54
N ARG A 119 -16.55 -6.81 -7.35
CA ARG A 119 -15.75 -6.38 -6.20
C ARG A 119 -14.60 -7.32 -5.83
N SER A 120 -14.74 -8.63 -6.02
CA SER A 120 -13.69 -9.61 -5.71
C SER A 120 -12.43 -9.40 -6.55
N ILE A 121 -12.58 -8.87 -7.77
CA ILE A 121 -11.46 -8.50 -8.65
C ILE A 121 -10.62 -7.42 -7.98
N PHE A 122 -11.28 -6.32 -7.61
CA PHE A 122 -10.62 -5.18 -7.00
C PHE A 122 -10.05 -5.53 -5.63
N SER A 123 -10.82 -6.17 -4.76
CA SER A 123 -10.38 -6.52 -3.41
C SER A 123 -9.15 -7.44 -3.44
N GLY A 124 -9.15 -8.44 -4.32
CA GLY A 124 -8.00 -9.33 -4.51
C GLY A 124 -6.77 -8.59 -5.03
N ALA A 125 -6.94 -7.74 -6.04
CA ALA A 125 -5.86 -6.95 -6.62
C ALA A 125 -5.25 -5.95 -5.61
N LEU A 126 -6.08 -5.23 -4.86
CA LEU A 126 -5.63 -4.28 -3.83
C LEU A 126 -4.85 -4.98 -2.72
N LYS A 127 -5.32 -6.13 -2.23
CA LYS A 127 -4.59 -6.93 -1.24
C LYS A 127 -3.26 -7.44 -1.78
N ALA A 128 -3.20 -7.83 -3.06
CA ALA A 128 -1.95 -8.21 -3.70
C ALA A 128 -0.98 -7.02 -3.77
N THR A 129 -1.45 -5.83 -4.12
CA THR A 129 -0.63 -4.60 -4.15
C THR A 129 -0.07 -4.29 -2.77
N ILE A 130 -0.90 -4.30 -1.73
CA ILE A 130 -0.44 -4.03 -0.36
C ILE A 130 0.63 -5.04 0.03
N THR A 131 0.35 -6.34 -0.13
CA THR A 131 1.26 -7.40 0.36
C THR A 131 2.56 -7.53 -0.42
N GLN A 132 2.56 -7.25 -1.73
CA GLN A 132 3.74 -7.45 -2.57
C GLN A 132 4.55 -6.19 -2.82
N LEU A 133 3.92 -5.02 -2.80
CA LEU A 133 4.57 -3.76 -3.15
C LEU A 133 4.75 -2.87 -1.92
N TYR A 134 3.68 -2.57 -1.19
CA TYR A 134 3.76 -1.68 -0.04
C TYR A 134 4.43 -2.33 1.18
N LEU A 135 3.98 -3.52 1.58
CA LEU A 135 4.40 -4.17 2.82
C LEU A 135 5.91 -4.45 2.87
N PRO A 136 6.57 -4.97 1.81
CA PRO A 136 8.02 -5.19 1.86
C PRO A 136 8.82 -3.88 1.97
N ALA A 137 8.38 -2.84 1.24
CA ALA A 137 9.00 -1.51 1.30
C ALA A 137 8.81 -0.85 2.67
N TYR A 138 7.58 -0.93 3.20
CA TYR A 138 7.23 -0.42 4.52
C TYR A 138 7.95 -1.15 5.65
N PHE A 139 8.14 -2.47 5.52
CA PHE A 139 8.91 -3.24 6.49
C PHE A 139 10.37 -2.79 6.55
N LEU A 140 11.01 -2.60 5.38
CA LEU A 140 12.38 -2.08 5.31
C LEU A 140 12.47 -0.68 5.95
N LEU A 141 11.54 0.21 5.63
CA LEU A 141 11.44 1.54 6.23
C LEU A 141 11.28 1.45 7.75
N SER A 142 10.39 0.59 8.23
CA SER A 142 10.09 0.39 9.65
C SER A 142 11.32 -0.07 10.43
N VAL A 143 12.12 -0.99 9.87
CA VAL A 143 13.37 -1.43 10.48
C VAL A 143 14.32 -0.25 10.67
N VAL A 144 14.51 0.59 9.64
CA VAL A 144 15.38 1.77 9.76
C VAL A 144 14.86 2.75 10.80
N PHE A 145 13.54 3.02 10.81
CA PHE A 145 12.94 3.93 11.79
C PHE A 145 13.03 3.40 13.22
N LEU A 146 12.89 2.08 13.43
CA LEU A 146 13.07 1.47 14.75
C LEU A 146 14.51 1.58 15.27
N LEU A 147 15.50 1.49 14.38
CA LEU A 147 16.90 1.70 14.76
C LEU A 147 17.17 3.16 15.18
N LEU A 148 16.49 4.12 14.56
CA LEU A 148 16.66 5.54 14.84
C LEU A 148 15.88 6.03 16.07
N PHE A 149 14.60 5.64 16.18
CA PHE A 149 13.66 6.15 17.18
C PHE A 149 13.37 5.15 18.31
N ARG A 150 14.05 3.99 18.32
CA ARG A 150 13.91 2.90 19.31
C ARG A 150 12.54 2.20 19.23
N TRP A 151 12.34 1.22 20.11
CA TRP A 151 11.14 0.38 20.17
C TRP A 151 9.86 1.12 20.61
N THR A 152 9.97 2.36 21.06
CA THR A 152 8.84 3.17 21.54
C THR A 152 7.85 3.53 20.43
N ILE A 153 8.32 3.56 19.17
CA ILE A 153 7.47 3.90 18.01
C ILE A 153 6.77 2.70 17.37
N ILE A 154 6.89 1.48 17.92
CA ILE A 154 6.18 0.31 17.38
C ILE A 154 4.67 0.57 17.24
N PRO A 155 3.97 1.12 18.26
CA PRO A 155 2.54 1.44 18.12
C PRO A 155 2.29 2.46 17.00
N ASP A 156 3.15 3.48 16.87
CA ASP A 156 3.02 4.49 15.81
C ASP A 156 3.16 3.86 14.41
N LEU A 157 4.08 2.92 14.23
CA LEU A 157 4.24 2.17 12.98
C LEU A 157 3.04 1.26 12.68
N ILE A 158 2.48 0.60 13.69
CA ILE A 158 1.24 -0.19 13.54
C ILE A 158 0.09 0.73 13.09
N ALA A 159 -0.03 1.93 13.67
CA ALA A 159 -1.05 2.90 13.28
C ALA A 159 -0.88 3.34 11.81
N ILE A 160 0.36 3.56 11.35
CA ILE A 160 0.64 3.89 9.94
C ILE A 160 0.27 2.72 9.02
N LEU A 161 0.60 1.49 9.39
CA LEU A 161 0.25 0.30 8.59
C LEU A 161 -1.27 0.11 8.48
N LEU A 162 -2.02 0.33 9.58
CA LEU A 162 -3.48 0.28 9.55
C LEU A 162 -4.08 1.43 8.73
N THR A 163 -3.48 2.62 8.80
CA THR A 163 -3.83 3.76 7.93
C THR A 163 -3.60 3.40 6.47
N ALA A 164 -2.48 2.78 6.13
CA ALA A 164 -2.14 2.36 4.76
C ALA A 164 -3.20 1.44 4.15
N SER A 165 -3.74 0.53 4.96
CA SER A 165 -4.82 -0.37 4.56
C SER A 165 -6.11 0.40 4.21
N ILE A 166 -6.53 1.35 5.04
CA ILE A 166 -7.69 2.22 4.75
C ILE A 166 -7.42 3.10 3.53
N PHE A 167 -6.24 3.72 3.49
CA PHE A 167 -5.82 4.62 2.43
C PHE A 167 -5.79 3.92 1.07
N THR A 168 -5.45 2.64 1.02
CA THR A 168 -5.54 1.84 -0.22
C THR A 168 -6.94 1.81 -0.80
N ILE A 169 -7.98 1.69 0.03
CA ILE A 169 -9.37 1.70 -0.45
C ILE A 169 -9.73 3.08 -0.99
N ILE A 170 -9.35 4.15 -0.28
CA ILE A 170 -9.54 5.54 -0.74
C ILE A 170 -8.87 5.72 -2.10
N CYS A 171 -7.57 5.42 -2.21
CA CYS A 171 -6.83 5.51 -3.46
C CYS A 171 -7.45 4.63 -4.56
N SER A 172 -8.08 3.51 -4.24
CA SER A 172 -8.71 2.65 -5.26
C SER A 172 -9.91 3.28 -5.96
N HIS A 173 -10.64 4.18 -5.29
CA HIS A 173 -11.76 4.91 -5.91
C HIS A 173 -11.27 5.95 -6.89
N TYR A 174 -10.22 6.66 -6.52
CA TYR A 174 -9.62 7.65 -7.40
C TYR A 174 -8.81 6.95 -8.49
N CYS A 175 -7.75 6.22 -8.15
CA CYS A 175 -6.73 5.76 -9.08
C CYS A 175 -7.24 4.73 -10.09
N LEU A 176 -8.00 3.74 -9.62
CA LEU A 176 -8.53 2.66 -10.49
C LEU A 176 -9.86 3.04 -11.13
N GLY A 177 -10.70 3.81 -10.45
CA GLY A 177 -12.07 4.09 -10.91
C GLY A 177 -12.82 2.80 -11.22
N GLU A 178 -13.40 2.75 -12.43
CA GLU A 178 -14.09 1.58 -12.99
C GLU A 178 -13.19 0.66 -13.83
N SER A 179 -11.95 1.07 -14.12
CA SER A 179 -11.02 0.27 -14.93
C SER A 179 -10.57 -0.95 -14.16
N PHE A 180 -10.59 -2.11 -14.83
CA PHE A 180 -10.08 -3.34 -14.24
C PHE A 180 -8.55 -3.27 -14.05
N PRO A 181 -7.99 -3.97 -13.05
CA PRO A 181 -6.55 -4.14 -12.96
C PRO A 181 -5.99 -4.73 -14.26
N PHE A 182 -4.83 -4.23 -14.72
CA PHE A 182 -4.11 -4.74 -15.89
C PHE A 182 -4.87 -4.66 -17.23
N SER A 183 -5.83 -3.74 -17.38
CA SER A 183 -6.65 -3.60 -18.59
C SER A 183 -6.21 -2.51 -19.56
N GLU A 184 -5.23 -1.68 -19.21
CA GLU A 184 -4.81 -0.53 -20.02
C GLU A 184 -3.34 -0.64 -20.48
N PRO A 185 -2.95 -0.03 -21.60
CA PRO A 185 -1.55 0.09 -21.97
C PRO A 185 -0.83 1.12 -21.08
N PHE A 186 0.49 0.99 -20.92
CA PHE A 186 1.28 1.94 -20.14
C PHE A 186 1.35 3.35 -20.73
N ASP A 187 1.13 3.49 -22.05
CA ASP A 187 1.30 4.75 -22.76
C ASP A 187 0.03 5.64 -22.70
N ALA A 188 -1.04 5.14 -22.08
CA ALA A 188 -2.31 5.85 -21.92
C ALA A 188 -2.41 6.65 -20.62
N GLN A 189 -1.32 6.84 -19.85
CA GLN A 189 -1.38 7.59 -18.59
C GLN A 189 -1.58 9.10 -18.85
N PRO A 190 -2.70 9.70 -18.42
CA PRO A 190 -2.94 11.12 -18.62
C PRO A 190 -2.10 11.98 -17.66
N SER A 191 -1.77 13.20 -18.09
CA SER A 191 -1.04 14.22 -17.31
C SER A 191 -1.74 14.65 -16.01
N THR A 192 -3.04 14.34 -15.85
CA THR A 192 -3.82 14.55 -14.61
C THR A 192 -3.39 13.66 -13.45
N GLY A 193 -2.62 12.60 -13.71
CA GLY A 193 -2.10 11.69 -12.69
C GLY A 193 -1.30 12.38 -11.58
N ASN A 194 -0.53 13.43 -11.90
CA ASN A 194 0.29 14.13 -10.91
C ASN A 194 -0.54 14.95 -9.91
N PHE A 195 -1.58 15.66 -10.38
CA PHE A 195 -2.49 16.41 -9.51
C PHE A 195 -3.28 15.49 -8.56
N MET A 196 -3.64 14.31 -9.06
CA MET A 196 -4.33 13.30 -8.29
C MET A 196 -3.47 12.70 -7.17
N VAL A 197 -2.20 12.39 -7.47
CA VAL A 197 -1.24 11.94 -6.44
C VAL A 197 -1.04 13.02 -5.39
N LEU A 198 -0.94 14.30 -5.79
CA LEU A 198 -0.85 15.43 -4.86
C LEU A 198 -2.10 15.53 -3.97
N PHE A 199 -3.29 15.40 -4.54
CA PHE A 199 -4.54 15.40 -3.77
C PHE A 199 -4.60 14.24 -2.76
N LEU A 200 -4.24 13.02 -3.18
CA LEU A 200 -4.18 11.86 -2.29
C LEU A 200 -3.11 12.02 -1.20
N PHE A 201 -2.00 12.69 -1.51
CA PHE A 201 -0.98 13.03 -0.53
C PHE A 201 -1.50 13.99 0.56
N LEU A 202 -2.34 14.96 0.20
CA LEU A 202 -2.99 15.82 1.20
C LEU A 202 -3.91 15.01 2.12
N ILE A 203 -4.66 14.05 1.58
CA ILE A 203 -5.48 13.13 2.39
C ILE A 203 -4.60 12.29 3.34
N ALA A 204 -3.45 11.80 2.87
CA ALA A 204 -2.49 11.11 3.74
C ALA A 204 -1.97 12.03 4.87
N GLY A 205 -1.76 13.31 4.57
CA GLY A 205 -1.44 14.36 5.56
C GLY A 205 -2.52 14.53 6.62
N LEU A 206 -3.81 14.40 6.29
CA LEU A 206 -4.89 14.45 7.27
C LEU A 206 -4.82 13.28 8.27
N PHE A 207 -4.44 12.08 7.83
CA PHE A 207 -4.21 10.97 8.75
C PHE A 207 -3.02 11.20 9.67
N ALA A 208 -1.93 11.77 9.15
CA ALA A 208 -0.77 12.13 9.95
C ALA A 208 -1.14 13.21 11.00
N ALA A 209 -1.90 14.23 10.60
CA ALA A 209 -2.39 15.28 11.49
C ALA A 209 -3.33 14.71 12.56
N ALA A 210 -4.27 13.84 12.20
CA ALA A 210 -5.15 13.17 13.16
C ALA A 210 -4.35 12.37 14.20
N HIS A 211 -3.34 11.62 13.76
CA HIS A 211 -2.48 10.88 14.67
C HIS A 211 -1.68 11.81 15.59
N ALA A 212 -1.12 12.90 15.05
CA ALA A 212 -0.40 13.91 15.85
C ALA A 212 -1.30 14.58 16.89
N ILE A 213 -2.55 14.94 16.52
CA ILE A 213 -3.54 15.52 17.45
C ILE A 213 -3.87 14.53 18.56
N VAL A 214 -4.11 13.25 18.24
CA VAL A 214 -4.38 12.23 19.27
C VAL A 214 -3.21 12.10 20.24
N ARG A 215 -1.98 12.11 19.73
CA ARG A 215 -0.77 12.03 20.57
C ARG A 215 -0.59 13.26 21.45
N ALA A 216 -1.01 14.44 20.97
CA ALA A 216 -0.94 15.69 21.72
C ALA A 216 -2.03 15.77 22.81
N VAL A 217 -3.25 15.33 22.53
CA VAL A 217 -4.39 15.41 23.47
C VAL A 217 -4.37 14.28 24.50
N LEU A 218 -3.93 13.08 24.11
CA LEU A 218 -3.93 11.88 24.96
C LEU A 218 -2.50 11.29 25.05
N PRO A 219 -1.58 11.93 25.80
CA PRO A 219 -0.23 11.43 25.96
C PRO A 219 -0.21 10.04 26.63
N GLY A 220 0.72 9.19 26.21
CA GLY A 220 0.85 7.81 26.71
C GLY A 220 -0.06 6.82 25.98
N TYR A 221 -1.36 6.80 26.30
CA TYR A 221 -2.29 5.76 25.81
C TYR A 221 -3.02 6.12 24.50
N GLY A 222 -2.95 7.38 24.03
CA GLY A 222 -3.68 7.85 22.87
C GLY A 222 -3.43 7.04 21.59
N VAL A 223 -2.20 6.57 21.38
CA VAL A 223 -1.84 5.76 20.21
C VAL A 223 -2.57 4.42 20.17
N PHE A 224 -2.80 3.78 21.33
CA PHE A 224 -3.51 2.51 21.40
C PHE A 224 -5.01 2.68 21.13
N ILE A 225 -5.60 3.78 21.62
CA ILE A 225 -6.99 4.15 21.30
C ILE A 225 -7.11 4.42 19.79
N TYR A 226 -6.15 5.15 19.21
CA TYR A 226 -6.10 5.40 17.78
C TYR A 226 -6.01 4.10 16.96
N ILE A 227 -5.14 3.17 17.36
CA ILE A 227 -5.04 1.84 16.75
C ILE A 227 -6.37 1.08 16.82
N ALA A 228 -7.05 1.08 17.97
CA ALA A 228 -8.34 0.41 18.13
C ALA A 228 -9.40 1.01 17.19
N CYS A 229 -9.46 2.34 17.09
CA CYS A 229 -10.32 3.04 16.14
C CYS A 229 -9.97 2.69 14.69
N LEU A 230 -8.69 2.64 14.33
CA LEU A 230 -8.23 2.25 13.00
C LEU A 230 -8.57 0.79 12.66
N LEU A 231 -8.51 -0.13 13.63
CA LEU A 231 -8.93 -1.52 13.45
C LEU A 231 -10.43 -1.62 13.14
N ALA A 232 -11.27 -0.93 13.92
CA ALA A 232 -12.71 -0.88 13.67
C ALA A 232 -13.01 -0.25 12.31
N ALA A 233 -12.35 0.86 11.98
CA ALA A 233 -12.48 1.53 10.68
C ALA A 233 -12.05 0.61 9.52
N ASN A 234 -10.97 -0.15 9.67
CA ASN A 234 -10.53 -1.12 8.67
C ASN A 234 -11.63 -2.16 8.38
N LEU A 235 -12.26 -2.73 9.42
CA LEU A 235 -13.35 -3.71 9.24
C LEU A 235 -14.54 -3.12 8.47
N LEU A 236 -14.90 -1.87 8.77
CA LEU A 236 -15.99 -1.15 8.10
C LEU A 236 -15.62 -0.83 6.65
N VAL A 237 -14.49 -0.16 6.42
CA VAL A 237 -14.03 0.29 5.10
C VAL A 237 -13.84 -0.90 4.16
N TRP A 238 -13.24 -2.00 4.60
CA TRP A 238 -13.11 -3.20 3.75
C TRP A 238 -14.43 -3.95 3.54
N LYS A 239 -15.45 -3.71 4.36
CA LYS A 239 -16.81 -4.29 4.18
C LYS A 239 -17.68 -3.41 3.28
N THR A 240 -17.57 -2.09 3.34
CA THR A 240 -18.45 -1.16 2.61
C THR A 240 -17.78 -0.48 1.41
N GLY A 241 -16.49 -0.16 1.50
CA GLY A 241 -15.80 0.71 0.54
C GLY A 241 -15.88 0.23 -0.90
N LEU A 242 -15.79 -1.08 -1.14
CA LEU A 242 -15.85 -1.61 -2.51
C LEU A 242 -17.26 -2.01 -2.99
N ARG A 243 -18.33 -1.68 -2.25
CA ARG A 243 -19.72 -2.00 -2.67
C ARG A 243 -20.15 -1.27 -3.94
N GLY A 244 -19.58 -0.10 -4.22
CA GLY A 244 -19.88 0.64 -5.45
C GLY A 244 -19.20 0.07 -6.71
N LYS A 245 -18.43 -1.02 -6.59
CA LYS A 245 -17.74 -1.68 -7.70
C LYS A 245 -18.38 -3.01 -8.12
N ASP A 246 -19.55 -3.32 -7.57
CA ASP A 246 -20.36 -4.49 -7.94
C ASP A 246 -21.12 -4.23 -9.24
#